data_AF-A0A967HRR0-F1
#
_entry.id   AF-A0A967HRR0-F1
#
_cell.length_a   1.000
_cell.length_b   1.000
_cell.length_c   1.000
_cell.angle_alpha   90.00
_cell.angle_beta   90.00
_cell.angle_gamma   90.00
#
_symmetry.space_group_name_H-M   'P 1'
#
loop_
_entity.id
_entity.type
_entity.pdbx_description
1 polymer ?
#
loop_
_entity_poly.entity_id
_entity_poly.type
_entity_poly.pdbx_seq_one_letter_code
_entity_poly.pdbx_strand_id
1 'polypeptide(L)'
;VYCSNTFILQATSAESNVASVSSYLGLPVKVLTTFVKDSPIARFIQDDLAGRHIDYEAKEVDQGGPWGYRHQFNIADSGYGTRGPRVHNDRAGEIGRTLNVNDFDLDRIFDEEGVQIVHMSGLIGALSPETGTFCLELARAAKKHGTRISFDLNHRASFWKGREAELHDIFTEIAGISDILVGNEEDFQLCLGIEGPEAGGEDLANKIDSFKGMINNAKKAFPNAAVFA
;
A
#
# COMPACT_ATOMS: atom_id res chain seq x y z
N VAL A 1 5.27 -6.11 -25.09
CA VAL A 1 6.25 -6.96 -24.36
C VAL A 1 6.87 -8.12 -25.16
N TYR A 2 6.25 -8.67 -26.22
CA TYR A 2 6.65 -9.98 -26.77
C TYR A 2 7.92 -10.02 -27.64
N CYS A 3 8.53 -8.87 -27.94
CA CYS A 3 9.70 -8.78 -28.83
C CYS A 3 10.93 -8.13 -28.20
N SER A 4 10.83 -7.65 -26.94
CA SER A 4 12.00 -7.09 -26.27
C SER A 4 12.84 -8.19 -25.64
N ASN A 5 14.15 -8.11 -25.81
CA ASN A 5 15.15 -8.94 -25.13
C ASN A 5 15.94 -8.16 -24.07
N THR A 6 15.63 -6.87 -23.89
CA THR A 6 16.29 -5.96 -22.95
C THR A 6 15.22 -5.32 -22.05
N PHE A 7 15.52 -5.27 -20.74
CA PHE A 7 14.64 -4.69 -19.73
C PHE A 7 15.41 -3.67 -18.90
N ILE A 8 14.74 -2.59 -18.51
CA ILE A 8 15.24 -1.67 -17.49
C ILE A 8 14.66 -2.15 -16.16
N LEU A 9 15.53 -2.48 -15.21
CA LEU A 9 15.13 -2.89 -13.87
C LEU A 9 15.01 -1.67 -12.96
N GLN A 10 13.90 -1.57 -12.23
CA GLN A 10 13.62 -0.51 -11.26
C GLN A 10 13.03 -1.15 -10.00
N ALA A 11 13.42 -0.68 -8.82
CA ALA A 11 12.73 -1.00 -7.58
C ALA A 11 11.52 -0.07 -7.44
N THR A 12 10.38 -0.61 -7.06
CA THR A 12 9.15 0.19 -6.88
C THR A 12 8.18 -0.53 -5.94
N SER A 13 7.41 0.25 -5.19
CA SER A 13 6.27 -0.21 -4.39
C SER A 13 5.28 0.96 -4.23
N ALA A 14 4.03 0.68 -3.86
CA ALA A 14 3.07 1.76 -3.62
C ALA A 14 3.57 2.68 -2.49
N GLU A 15 4.03 2.07 -1.40
CA GLU A 15 4.45 2.72 -0.16
C GLU A 15 5.75 3.51 -0.36
N SER A 16 6.78 2.89 -0.95
CA SER A 16 8.08 3.55 -1.13
C SER A 16 8.01 4.71 -2.12
N ASN A 17 7.11 4.65 -3.11
CA ASN A 17 6.89 5.76 -4.04
C ASN A 17 6.29 6.97 -3.31
N VAL A 18 5.31 6.76 -2.42
CA VAL A 18 4.75 7.83 -1.56
C VAL A 18 5.82 8.38 -0.62
N ALA A 19 6.58 7.50 0.04
CA ALA A 19 7.69 7.86 0.92
C ALA A 19 8.75 8.76 0.25
N SER A 20 8.96 8.61 -1.07
CA SER A 20 9.92 9.43 -1.81
C SER A 20 9.56 10.91 -1.81
N VAL A 21 8.26 11.25 -1.73
CA VAL A 21 7.82 12.65 -1.65
C VAL A 21 8.35 13.31 -0.37
N SER A 22 8.12 12.68 0.79
CA SER A 22 8.61 13.19 2.07
C SER A 22 10.13 13.22 2.13
N SER A 23 10.78 12.17 1.63
CA SER A 23 12.24 12.09 1.58
C SER A 23 12.86 13.23 0.76
N TYR A 24 12.34 13.47 -0.45
CA TYR A 24 12.85 14.54 -1.32
C TYR A 24 12.51 15.96 -0.83
N LEU A 25 11.55 16.08 0.08
CA LEU A 25 11.31 17.31 0.85
C LEU A 25 12.25 17.47 2.06
N GLY A 26 13.20 16.56 2.25
CA GLY A 26 14.19 16.59 3.32
C GLY A 26 13.70 16.06 4.67
N LEU A 27 12.57 15.35 4.69
CA LEU A 27 12.04 14.75 5.92
C LEU A 27 12.61 13.34 6.12
N PRO A 28 12.83 12.91 7.38
CA PRO A 28 13.23 11.54 7.67
C PRO A 28 12.11 10.57 7.31
N VAL A 29 12.45 9.48 6.62
CA VAL A 29 11.50 8.45 6.19
C VAL A 29 12.08 7.07 6.43
N LYS A 30 11.24 6.17 6.93
CA LYS A 30 11.58 4.77 7.17
C LYS A 30 10.52 3.85 6.56
N VAL A 31 10.96 2.79 5.88
CA VAL A 31 10.09 1.73 5.36
C VAL A 31 10.24 0.47 6.22
N LEU A 32 9.11 -0.11 6.64
CA LEU A 32 9.07 -1.41 7.31
C LEU A 32 8.87 -2.50 6.25
N THR A 33 9.76 -3.50 6.19
CA THR A 33 9.70 -4.54 5.16
C THR A 33 10.31 -5.87 5.63
N THR A 34 10.30 -6.89 4.77
CA THR A 34 11.00 -8.17 4.96
C THR A 34 11.88 -8.43 3.73
N PHE A 35 13.14 -8.79 3.96
CA PHE A 35 14.09 -9.12 2.90
C PHE A 35 14.41 -10.59 2.86
N VAL A 36 14.65 -11.10 1.64
CA VAL A 36 15.31 -12.39 1.47
C VAL A 36 16.80 -12.21 1.73
N LYS A 37 17.32 -12.91 2.73
CA LYS A 37 18.72 -12.86 3.15
C LYS A 37 19.66 -13.21 1.99
N ASP A 38 20.76 -12.46 1.89
CA ASP A 38 21.81 -12.64 0.87
C ASP A 38 21.31 -12.59 -0.59
N SER A 39 20.09 -12.07 -0.82
CA SER A 39 19.52 -11.95 -2.17
C SER A 39 20.09 -10.73 -2.89
N PRO A 40 20.61 -10.89 -4.12
CA PRO A 40 21.00 -9.74 -4.95
C PRO A 40 19.86 -8.76 -5.21
N ILE A 41 18.61 -9.25 -5.18
CA ILE A 41 17.42 -8.42 -5.37
C ILE A 41 17.08 -7.64 -4.11
N ALA A 42 17.21 -8.26 -2.92
CA ALA A 42 17.12 -7.54 -1.67
C ALA A 42 18.18 -6.43 -1.63
N ARG A 43 19.43 -6.75 -1.98
CA ARG A 43 20.51 -5.76 -2.04
C ARG A 43 20.20 -4.61 -3.01
N PHE A 44 19.70 -4.92 -4.20
CA PHE A 44 19.26 -3.91 -5.16
C PHE A 44 18.17 -2.98 -4.60
N ILE A 45 17.17 -3.53 -3.89
CA ILE A 45 16.11 -2.73 -3.26
C ILE A 45 16.67 -1.87 -2.12
N GLN A 46 17.57 -2.42 -1.30
CA GLN A 46 18.24 -1.68 -0.22
C GLN A 46 19.05 -0.49 -0.77
N ASP A 47 19.81 -0.71 -1.84
CA ASP A 47 20.61 0.34 -2.49
C ASP A 47 19.69 1.40 -3.16
N ASP A 48 18.55 1.00 -3.73
CA ASP A 48 17.54 1.94 -4.24
C ASP A 48 16.89 2.79 -3.14
N LEU A 49 16.50 2.19 -2.02
CA LEU A 49 15.96 2.92 -0.87
C LEU A 49 16.97 3.94 -0.34
N ALA A 50 18.24 3.52 -0.17
CA ALA A 50 19.32 4.40 0.24
C ALA A 50 19.57 5.54 -0.77
N GLY A 51 19.52 5.23 -2.08
CA GLY A 51 19.63 6.21 -3.16
C GLY A 51 18.49 7.23 -3.17
N ARG A 52 17.32 6.85 -2.65
CA ARG A 52 16.16 7.75 -2.43
C ARG A 52 16.14 8.38 -1.04
N HIS A 53 17.21 8.27 -0.26
CA HIS A 53 17.34 8.79 1.11
C HIS A 53 16.26 8.27 2.08
N ILE A 54 15.87 7.00 1.92
CA ILE A 54 14.87 6.33 2.75
C ILE A 54 15.56 5.25 3.57
N ASP A 55 15.43 5.35 4.89
CA ASP A 55 15.84 4.30 5.81
C ASP A 55 14.87 3.12 5.73
N TYR A 56 15.29 1.96 6.22
CA TYR A 56 14.41 0.82 6.38
C TYR A 56 14.69 0.07 7.67
N GLU A 57 13.66 -0.60 8.18
CA GLU A 57 13.78 -1.63 9.20
C GLU A 57 13.20 -2.90 8.62
N ALA A 58 13.95 -3.99 8.68
CA ALA A 58 13.57 -5.21 8.00
C ALA A 58 14.09 -6.46 8.68
N LYS A 59 13.22 -7.48 8.72
CA LYS A 59 13.63 -8.85 9.01
C LYS A 59 14.24 -9.49 7.78
N GLU A 60 15.32 -10.22 7.97
CA GLU A 60 15.90 -11.07 6.95
C GLU A 60 15.44 -12.53 7.12
N VAL A 61 15.00 -13.13 6.03
CA VAL A 61 14.50 -14.51 5.99
C VAL A 61 15.29 -15.31 4.96
N ASP A 62 15.70 -16.53 5.32
CA ASP A 62 16.38 -17.42 4.39
C ASP A 62 15.48 -17.76 3.20
N GLN A 63 16.08 -17.85 2.00
CA GLN A 63 15.33 -18.09 0.76
C GLN A 63 14.54 -19.40 0.79
N GLY A 64 15.03 -20.45 1.44
CA GLY A 64 14.41 -21.78 1.42
C GLY A 64 14.64 -22.57 0.12
N GLY A 65 15.64 -22.17 -0.68
CA GLY A 65 16.04 -22.85 -1.92
C GLY A 65 15.42 -22.25 -3.20
N PRO A 66 15.59 -22.89 -4.36
CA PRO A 66 15.24 -22.32 -5.67
C PRO A 66 13.74 -21.99 -5.87
N TRP A 67 12.86 -22.60 -5.06
CA TRP A 67 11.41 -22.42 -5.13
C TRP A 67 10.83 -21.71 -3.90
N GLY A 68 11.69 -21.19 -3.03
CA GLY A 68 11.26 -20.54 -1.81
C GLY A 68 10.96 -19.05 -2.00
N TYR A 69 11.25 -18.25 -0.98
CA TYR A 69 10.93 -16.83 -0.98
C TYR A 69 11.74 -16.03 -1.99
N ARG A 70 11.14 -14.98 -2.52
CA ARG A 70 11.78 -14.00 -3.41
C ARG A 70 11.06 -12.66 -3.31
N HIS A 71 11.71 -11.63 -3.83
CA HIS A 71 11.04 -10.39 -4.15
C HIS A 71 10.41 -10.50 -5.54
N GLN A 72 9.20 -9.99 -5.67
CA GLN A 72 8.38 -10.00 -6.86
C GLN A 72 9.02 -9.19 -7.98
N PHE A 73 8.79 -9.64 -9.21
CA PHE A 73 9.04 -8.87 -10.40
C PHE A 73 7.73 -8.53 -11.12
N ASN A 74 7.70 -7.34 -11.69
CA ASN A 74 6.66 -6.96 -12.63
C ASN A 74 7.32 -6.72 -13.99
N ILE A 75 6.75 -7.31 -15.03
CA ILE A 75 7.13 -7.00 -16.40
C ILE A 75 6.08 -6.05 -16.94
N ALA A 76 6.45 -4.80 -17.16
CA ALA A 76 5.57 -3.77 -17.67
C ALA A 76 6.04 -3.27 -19.04
N ASP A 77 5.09 -2.88 -19.90
CA ASP A 77 5.38 -2.00 -21.04
C ASP A 77 4.56 -0.72 -20.94
N SER A 78 5.08 0.35 -21.54
CA SER A 78 4.51 1.70 -21.43
C SER A 78 3.26 1.94 -22.28
N GLY A 79 2.77 0.96 -23.05
CA GLY A 79 1.75 1.22 -24.06
C GLY A 79 2.33 1.90 -25.30
N TYR A 80 1.50 2.05 -26.34
CA TYR A 80 1.76 2.97 -27.46
C TYR A 80 0.47 3.26 -28.23
N GLY A 81 0.22 4.52 -28.57
CA GLY A 81 -1.00 4.95 -29.26
C GLY A 81 -2.26 4.63 -28.45
N THR A 82 -3.21 3.90 -29.06
CA THR A 82 -4.47 3.51 -28.41
C THR A 82 -4.32 2.33 -27.44
N ARG A 83 -3.18 1.65 -27.43
CA ARG A 83 -2.93 0.53 -26.53
C ARG A 83 -2.30 1.04 -25.23
N GLY A 84 -3.05 0.96 -24.15
CA GLY A 84 -2.55 1.27 -22.81
C GLY A 84 -1.38 0.38 -22.35
N PRO A 85 -0.68 0.80 -21.28
CA PRO A 85 0.36 0.00 -20.66
C PRO A 85 -0.20 -1.33 -20.16
N ARG A 86 0.66 -2.35 -20.14
CA ARG A 86 0.32 -3.67 -19.60
C ARG A 86 1.35 -4.07 -18.57
N VAL A 87 0.88 -4.63 -17.46
CA VAL A 87 1.73 -5.13 -16.38
C VAL A 87 1.42 -6.61 -16.17
N HIS A 88 2.46 -7.44 -16.27
CA HIS A 88 2.43 -8.84 -15.87
C HIS A 88 3.09 -8.96 -14.50
N ASN A 89 2.32 -9.43 -13.50
CA ASN A 89 2.79 -9.53 -12.14
C ASN A 89 3.29 -10.96 -11.85
N ASP A 90 4.57 -11.10 -11.50
CA ASP A 90 5.17 -12.37 -11.09
C ASP A 90 5.33 -12.42 -9.56
N ARG A 91 4.24 -12.82 -8.87
CA ARG A 91 4.12 -12.72 -7.40
C ARG A 91 4.31 -14.04 -6.63
N ALA A 92 4.51 -15.16 -7.32
CA ALA A 92 4.69 -16.45 -6.64
C ALA A 92 5.95 -16.38 -5.76
N GLY A 93 5.87 -16.82 -4.51
CA GLY A 93 7.01 -16.75 -3.57
C GLY A 93 7.34 -15.35 -3.01
N GLU A 94 6.49 -14.34 -3.22
CA GLU A 94 6.71 -12.99 -2.65
C GLU A 94 6.90 -13.00 -1.13
N ILE A 95 8.06 -12.54 -0.66
CA ILE A 95 8.43 -12.49 0.77
C ILE A 95 7.61 -11.48 1.56
N GLY A 96 7.18 -10.38 0.95
CA GLY A 96 6.35 -9.35 1.57
C GLY A 96 5.00 -9.86 2.07
N ARG A 97 4.55 -11.04 1.61
CA ARG A 97 3.37 -11.75 2.17
C ARG A 97 3.60 -12.27 3.60
N THR A 98 4.83 -12.20 4.11
CA THR A 98 5.20 -12.70 5.44
C THR A 98 5.36 -11.60 6.48
N LEU A 99 5.08 -10.34 6.13
CA LEU A 99 5.19 -9.21 7.06
C LEU A 99 4.40 -9.46 8.34
N ASN A 100 5.03 -9.14 9.46
CA ASN A 100 4.47 -9.34 10.78
C ASN A 100 4.90 -8.22 11.72
N VAL A 101 3.97 -7.70 12.53
CA VAL A 101 4.25 -6.59 13.45
C VAL A 101 5.24 -6.99 14.54
N ASN A 102 5.32 -8.28 14.87
CA ASN A 102 6.26 -8.80 15.87
C ASN A 102 7.73 -8.71 15.42
N ASP A 103 7.98 -8.40 14.15
CA ASP A 103 9.32 -8.20 13.63
C ASP A 103 9.83 -6.76 13.84
N PHE A 104 8.98 -5.87 14.40
CA PHE A 104 9.27 -4.46 14.61
C PHE A 104 8.97 -4.03 16.05
N ASP A 105 9.83 -3.18 16.61
CA ASP A 105 9.58 -2.56 17.92
C ASP A 105 8.69 -1.32 17.75
N LEU A 106 7.37 -1.55 17.80
CA LEU A 106 6.38 -0.48 17.53
C LEU A 106 6.34 0.59 18.62
N ASP A 107 6.63 0.25 19.89
CA ASP A 107 6.70 1.24 20.95
C ASP A 107 7.93 2.14 20.74
N ARG A 108 9.09 1.58 20.38
CA ARG A 108 10.26 2.39 19.97
C ARG A 108 9.96 3.26 18.75
N ILE A 109 9.34 2.71 17.72
CA ILE A 109 9.07 3.45 16.46
C ILE A 109 8.07 4.60 16.68
N PHE A 110 6.97 4.36 17.38
CA PHE A 110 5.91 5.37 17.51
C PHE A 110 6.06 6.29 18.72
N ASP A 111 6.65 5.84 19.83
CA ASP A 111 6.84 6.64 21.04
C ASP A 111 8.24 7.28 21.09
N GLU A 112 9.31 6.46 21.10
CA GLU A 112 10.68 6.97 21.28
C GLU A 112 11.21 7.74 20.06
N GLU A 113 11.04 7.19 18.85
CA GLU A 113 11.38 7.88 17.60
C GLU A 113 10.33 8.92 17.20
N GLY A 114 9.10 8.81 17.72
CA GLY A 114 8.04 9.80 17.54
C GLY A 114 7.55 9.94 16.09
N VAL A 115 7.32 8.83 15.38
CA VAL A 115 6.80 8.87 13.99
C VAL A 115 5.51 9.70 13.91
N GLN A 116 5.53 10.72 13.05
CA GLN A 116 4.44 11.70 12.93
C GLN A 116 3.29 11.23 12.02
N ILE A 117 3.61 10.39 11.05
CA ILE A 117 2.65 9.81 10.11
C ILE A 117 3.11 8.43 9.67
N VAL A 118 2.20 7.47 9.67
CA VAL A 118 2.37 6.17 9.01
C VAL A 118 1.49 6.13 7.76
N HIS A 119 2.03 5.63 6.65
CA HIS A 119 1.30 5.42 5.42
C HIS A 119 1.28 3.93 5.07
N MET A 120 0.12 3.42 4.69
CA MET A 120 -0.05 2.07 4.18
C MET A 120 -1.09 2.04 3.07
N SER A 121 -1.01 1.03 2.20
CA SER A 121 -1.97 0.85 1.12
C SER A 121 -2.75 -0.46 1.25
N GLY A 122 -3.94 -0.51 0.64
CA GLY A 122 -4.73 -1.72 0.53
C GLY A 122 -4.07 -2.78 -0.34
N LEU A 123 -3.07 -2.41 -1.16
CA LEU A 123 -2.28 -3.39 -1.90
C LEU A 123 -1.53 -4.31 -0.93
N ILE A 124 -0.80 -3.75 0.03
CA ILE A 124 -0.11 -4.56 1.05
C ILE A 124 -1.11 -5.22 1.99
N GLY A 125 -2.15 -4.51 2.42
CA GLY A 125 -3.22 -5.06 3.27
C GLY A 125 -3.93 -6.28 2.67
N ALA A 126 -4.03 -6.37 1.34
CA ALA A 126 -4.72 -7.47 0.66
C ALA A 126 -3.80 -8.61 0.17
N LEU A 127 -2.47 -8.50 0.28
CA LEU A 127 -1.53 -9.50 -0.27
C LEU A 127 -1.65 -10.90 0.37
N SER A 128 -2.05 -10.98 1.64
CA SER A 128 -2.21 -12.23 2.42
C SER A 128 -3.00 -11.97 3.72
N PRO A 129 -3.52 -13.02 4.38
CA PRO A 129 -4.08 -12.90 5.74
C PRO A 129 -3.13 -12.25 6.74
N GLU A 130 -1.85 -12.61 6.64
CA GLU A 130 -0.77 -12.10 7.48
C GLU A 130 -0.56 -10.60 7.27
N THR A 131 -0.52 -10.14 6.01
CA THR A 131 -0.33 -8.71 5.70
C THR A 131 -1.55 -7.86 6.05
N GLY A 132 -2.77 -8.42 5.98
CA GLY A 132 -3.97 -7.74 6.46
C GLY A 132 -3.92 -7.51 7.97
N THR A 133 -3.56 -8.56 8.71
CA THR A 133 -3.34 -8.48 10.16
C THR A 133 -2.21 -7.50 10.50
N PHE A 134 -1.10 -7.55 9.76
CA PHE A 134 0.02 -6.63 9.93
C PHE A 134 -0.41 -5.16 9.81
N CYS A 135 -1.15 -4.81 8.76
CA CYS A 135 -1.60 -3.43 8.54
C CYS A 135 -2.57 -2.98 9.65
N LEU A 136 -3.47 -3.86 10.08
CA LEU A 136 -4.42 -3.55 11.14
C LEU A 136 -3.72 -3.28 12.48
N GLU A 137 -2.81 -4.16 12.89
CA GLU A 137 -2.06 -4.01 14.14
C GLU A 137 -1.13 -2.79 14.10
N LEU A 138 -0.50 -2.51 12.95
CA LEU A 138 0.31 -1.32 12.75
C LEU A 138 -0.52 -0.04 12.89
N ALA A 139 -1.71 0.00 12.31
CA ALA A 139 -2.64 1.13 12.42
C ALA A 139 -3.13 1.32 13.87
N ARG A 140 -3.47 0.23 14.58
CA ARG A 140 -3.84 0.27 16.00
C ARG A 140 -2.70 0.82 16.88
N ALA A 141 -1.47 0.38 16.64
CA ALA A 141 -0.29 0.86 17.36
C ALA A 141 -0.03 2.34 17.10
N ALA A 142 -0.07 2.77 15.84
CA ALA A 142 0.04 4.19 15.47
C ALA A 142 -1.04 5.02 16.18
N LYS A 143 -2.30 4.56 16.19
CA LYS A 143 -3.40 5.25 16.86
C LYS A 143 -3.19 5.39 18.36
N LYS A 144 -2.73 4.31 19.02
CA LYS A 144 -2.42 4.28 20.47
C LYS A 144 -1.41 5.38 20.85
N HIS A 145 -0.42 5.63 19.99
CA HIS A 145 0.65 6.60 20.21
C HIS A 145 0.37 7.99 19.63
N GLY A 146 -0.82 8.20 19.05
CA GLY A 146 -1.21 9.50 18.46
C GLY A 146 -0.53 9.83 17.13
N THR A 147 0.14 8.86 16.51
CA THR A 147 0.67 8.96 15.15
C THR A 147 -0.46 9.06 14.14
N ARG A 148 -0.35 9.97 13.18
CA ARG A 148 -1.36 10.10 12.11
C ARG A 148 -1.31 8.90 11.18
N ILE A 149 -2.46 8.47 10.70
CA ILE A 149 -2.58 7.32 9.80
C ILE A 149 -3.09 7.79 8.44
N SER A 150 -2.32 7.50 7.39
CA SER A 150 -2.71 7.65 6.00
C SER A 150 -2.95 6.28 5.38
N PHE A 151 -4.16 6.04 4.91
CA PHE A 151 -4.55 4.78 4.30
C PHE A 151 -5.06 4.99 2.88
N ASP A 152 -4.34 4.42 1.91
CA ASP A 152 -4.75 4.35 0.50
C ASP A 152 -5.49 3.05 0.25
N LEU A 153 -6.78 3.10 -0.10
CA LEU A 153 -7.62 1.92 -0.27
C LEU A 153 -7.14 1.00 -1.41
N ASN A 154 -6.60 1.59 -2.48
CA ASN A 154 -5.91 0.91 -3.57
C ASN A 154 -6.51 -0.45 -3.98
N HIS A 155 -7.81 -0.52 -4.30
CA HIS A 155 -8.51 -1.79 -4.50
C HIS A 155 -7.90 -2.60 -5.66
N ARG A 156 -7.74 -3.90 -5.44
CA ARG A 156 -7.28 -4.86 -6.46
C ARG A 156 -8.14 -6.11 -6.40
N ALA A 157 -9.12 -6.20 -7.29
CA ALA A 157 -10.08 -7.31 -7.34
C ALA A 157 -9.44 -8.71 -7.28
N SER A 158 -8.28 -8.90 -7.91
CA SER A 158 -7.56 -10.18 -7.87
C SER A 158 -7.05 -10.59 -6.48
N PHE A 159 -6.77 -9.63 -5.59
CA PHE A 159 -6.32 -9.90 -4.21
C PHE A 159 -7.49 -10.12 -3.26
N TRP A 160 -8.63 -9.54 -3.59
CA TRP A 160 -9.84 -9.63 -2.79
C TRP A 160 -10.59 -10.94 -2.96
N LYS A 161 -10.37 -11.63 -4.09
CA LYS A 161 -11.07 -12.87 -4.43
C LYS A 161 -10.96 -13.93 -3.32
N GLY A 162 -12.09 -14.28 -2.72
CA GLY A 162 -12.19 -15.29 -1.65
C GLY A 162 -11.83 -14.78 -0.25
N ARG A 163 -11.57 -13.47 -0.09
CA ARG A 163 -11.27 -12.78 1.17
C ARG A 163 -12.08 -11.48 1.31
N GLU A 164 -13.17 -11.34 0.59
CA GLU A 164 -13.92 -10.08 0.47
C GLU A 164 -14.45 -9.60 1.82
N ALA A 165 -15.07 -10.50 2.61
CA ALA A 165 -15.58 -10.16 3.94
C ALA A 165 -14.44 -9.80 4.92
N GLU A 166 -13.38 -10.61 4.94
CA GLU A 166 -12.21 -10.37 5.78
C GLU A 166 -11.56 -9.01 5.49
N LEU A 167 -11.33 -8.70 4.20
CA LEU A 167 -10.70 -7.45 3.80
C LEU A 167 -11.62 -6.26 3.99
N HIS A 168 -12.93 -6.41 3.79
CA HIS A 168 -13.90 -5.38 4.11
C HIS A 168 -13.83 -4.99 5.59
N ASP A 169 -13.85 -5.98 6.50
CA ASP A 169 -13.79 -5.73 7.95
C ASP A 169 -12.46 -5.05 8.35
N ILE A 170 -11.33 -5.57 7.86
CA ILE A 170 -10.00 -5.01 8.13
C ILE A 170 -9.91 -3.57 7.61
N PHE A 171 -10.32 -3.32 6.36
CA PHE A 171 -10.19 -2.00 5.74
C PHE A 171 -11.14 -0.99 6.39
N THR A 172 -12.33 -1.43 6.78
CA THR A 172 -13.29 -0.58 7.50
C THR A 172 -12.75 -0.17 8.87
N GLU A 173 -12.08 -1.08 9.59
CA GLU A 173 -11.47 -0.74 10.87
C GLU A 173 -10.29 0.22 10.69
N ILE A 174 -9.37 -0.07 9.77
CA ILE A 174 -8.23 0.82 9.48
C ILE A 174 -8.74 2.20 9.05
N ALA A 175 -9.75 2.26 8.17
CA ALA A 175 -10.35 3.51 7.75
C ALA A 175 -11.01 4.26 8.90
N GLY A 176 -11.66 3.54 9.81
CA GLY A 176 -12.27 4.07 11.04
C GLY A 176 -11.30 4.78 11.97
N ILE A 177 -10.03 4.38 12.00
CA ILE A 177 -9.00 5.01 12.84
C ILE A 177 -8.05 5.94 12.06
N SER A 178 -8.18 6.01 10.73
CA SER A 178 -7.34 6.82 9.86
C SER A 178 -7.64 8.31 9.90
N ASP A 179 -6.61 9.13 9.70
CA ASP A 179 -6.72 10.60 9.59
C ASP A 179 -6.80 11.06 8.13
N ILE A 180 -6.22 10.28 7.22
CA ILE A 180 -6.19 10.55 5.78
C ILE A 180 -6.63 9.29 5.04
N LEU A 181 -7.70 9.40 4.25
CA LEU A 181 -8.17 8.34 3.36
C LEU A 181 -7.90 8.72 1.91
N VAL A 182 -7.24 7.83 1.18
CA VAL A 182 -6.94 8.02 -0.24
C VAL A 182 -7.68 6.95 -1.03
N GLY A 183 -8.39 7.34 -2.08
CA GLY A 183 -9.14 6.40 -2.91
C GLY A 183 -10.02 7.07 -3.95
N ASN A 184 -10.29 6.34 -5.03
CA ASN A 184 -11.28 6.75 -6.02
C ASN A 184 -12.69 6.26 -5.64
N GLU A 185 -13.68 6.62 -6.44
CA GLU A 185 -15.08 6.26 -6.16
C GLU A 185 -15.34 4.75 -6.03
N GLU A 186 -14.70 3.96 -6.88
CA GLU A 186 -14.81 2.50 -6.87
C GLU A 186 -14.16 1.91 -5.62
N ASP A 187 -13.04 2.47 -5.15
CA ASP A 187 -12.37 2.00 -3.94
C ASP A 187 -13.26 2.14 -2.69
N PHE A 188 -13.90 3.31 -2.49
CA PHE A 188 -14.78 3.54 -1.35
C PHE A 188 -16.03 2.63 -1.38
N GLN A 189 -16.56 2.35 -2.57
CA GLN A 189 -17.69 1.43 -2.73
C GLN A 189 -17.27 -0.01 -2.47
N LEU A 190 -16.22 -0.49 -3.14
CA LEU A 190 -15.83 -1.89 -3.11
C LEU A 190 -15.14 -2.30 -1.81
N CYS A 191 -14.30 -1.43 -1.24
CA CYS A 191 -13.61 -1.72 0.00
C CYS A 191 -14.47 -1.44 1.23
N LEU A 192 -15.22 -0.34 1.24
CA LEU A 192 -15.85 0.19 2.46
C LEU A 192 -17.39 0.19 2.41
N GLY A 193 -18.00 -0.23 1.31
CA GLY A 193 -19.46 -0.26 1.17
C GLY A 193 -20.10 1.13 1.18
N ILE A 194 -19.33 2.20 0.93
CA ILE A 194 -19.84 3.56 0.91
C ILE A 194 -20.53 3.78 -0.42
N GLU A 195 -21.86 3.89 -0.40
CA GLU A 195 -22.64 4.13 -1.61
C GLU A 195 -22.17 5.40 -2.34
N GLY A 196 -21.85 5.20 -3.62
CA GLY A 196 -21.74 6.28 -4.57
C GLY A 196 -23.12 6.90 -4.84
N PRO A 197 -23.16 8.13 -5.35
CA PRO A 197 -24.41 8.74 -5.78
C PRO A 197 -25.05 7.97 -6.95
N GLU A 198 -26.36 8.15 -7.15
CA GLU A 198 -27.09 7.53 -8.27
C GLU A 198 -26.39 7.82 -9.61
N ALA A 199 -26.08 6.76 -10.36
CA ALA A 199 -25.35 6.85 -11.62
C ALA A 199 -26.13 7.65 -12.68
N GLY A 200 -25.53 8.73 -13.21
CA GLY A 200 -26.20 9.56 -14.23
C GLY A 200 -25.37 10.67 -14.90
N GLY A 201 -24.03 10.65 -14.80
CA GLY A 201 -23.19 11.74 -15.30
C GLY A 201 -22.20 11.32 -16.39
N GLU A 202 -22.55 11.47 -17.67
CA GLU A 202 -21.59 11.31 -18.78
C GLU A 202 -20.56 12.47 -18.87
N ASP A 203 -20.83 13.59 -18.20
CA ASP A 203 -20.00 14.81 -18.22
C ASP A 203 -19.08 14.93 -16.98
N LEU A 204 -17.91 15.55 -17.15
CA LEU A 204 -16.85 15.69 -16.14
C LEU A 204 -17.32 16.46 -14.90
N ALA A 205 -18.19 17.45 -15.07
CA ALA A 205 -18.77 18.23 -13.96
C ALA A 205 -19.62 17.34 -13.03
N ASN A 206 -20.41 16.43 -13.61
CA ASN A 206 -21.25 15.51 -12.85
C ASN A 206 -20.40 14.48 -12.08
N LYS A 207 -19.26 14.05 -12.63
CA LYS A 207 -18.32 13.16 -11.92
C LYS A 207 -17.71 13.84 -10.68
N ILE A 208 -17.41 15.13 -10.76
CA ILE A 208 -16.87 15.89 -9.62
C ILE A 208 -17.91 16.00 -8.50
N ASP A 209 -19.16 16.32 -8.84
CA ASP A 209 -20.23 16.42 -7.84
C ASP A 209 -20.59 15.06 -7.26
N SER A 210 -20.53 14.00 -8.08
CA SER A 210 -20.68 12.64 -7.59
C SER A 210 -19.61 12.27 -6.56
N PHE A 211 -18.35 12.56 -6.87
CA PHE A 211 -17.24 12.31 -5.95
C PHE A 211 -17.40 13.11 -4.64
N LYS A 212 -17.82 14.38 -4.70
CA LYS A 212 -18.12 15.17 -3.48
C LYS A 212 -19.22 14.52 -2.63
N GLY A 213 -20.28 14.00 -3.27
CA GLY A 213 -21.36 13.29 -2.59
C GLY A 213 -20.85 12.07 -1.83
N MET A 214 -20.02 11.26 -2.48
CA MET A 214 -19.39 10.11 -1.85
C MET A 214 -18.45 10.52 -0.70
N ILE A 215 -17.62 11.55 -0.86
CA ILE A 215 -16.77 12.06 0.22
C ILE A 215 -17.60 12.52 1.42
N ASN A 216 -18.79 13.10 1.21
CA ASN A 216 -19.68 13.45 2.32
C ASN A 216 -20.22 12.21 3.04
N ASN A 217 -20.51 11.12 2.34
CA ASN A 217 -20.90 9.85 2.95
C ASN A 217 -19.73 9.21 3.71
N ALA A 218 -18.54 9.20 3.10
CA ALA A 218 -17.31 8.72 3.74
C ALA A 218 -16.97 9.51 5.00
N LYS A 219 -17.14 10.84 5.01
CA LYS A 219 -16.98 11.70 6.21
C LYS A 219 -17.95 11.34 7.34
N LYS A 220 -19.18 10.94 7.01
CA LYS A 220 -20.16 10.50 8.03
C LYS A 220 -19.77 9.14 8.61
N ALA A 221 -19.29 8.22 7.77
CA ALA A 221 -18.88 6.88 8.18
C ALA A 221 -17.55 6.89 8.95
N PHE A 222 -16.61 7.73 8.56
CA PHE A 222 -15.24 7.81 9.08
C PHE A 222 -14.94 9.22 9.63
N PRO A 223 -15.55 9.61 10.77
CA PRO A 223 -15.43 10.96 11.31
C PRO A 223 -14.03 11.33 11.81
N ASN A 224 -13.15 10.35 12.01
CA ASN A 224 -11.75 10.58 12.38
C ASN A 224 -10.90 11.07 11.19
N ALA A 225 -11.31 10.77 9.95
CA ALA A 225 -10.58 11.19 8.77
C ALA A 225 -10.85 12.68 8.48
N ALA A 226 -9.78 13.48 8.48
CA ALA A 226 -9.84 14.91 8.20
C ALA A 226 -9.59 15.20 6.71
N VAL A 227 -8.84 14.33 6.03
CA VAL A 227 -8.44 14.50 4.63
C VAL A 227 -8.91 13.31 3.80
N PHE A 228 -9.48 13.61 2.65
CA PHE A 228 -9.88 12.64 1.63
C PHE A 228 -9.22 13.05 0.31
N ALA A 229 -8.50 12.14 -0.34
CA ALA A 229 -7.73 12.42 -1.55
C ALA A 229 -7.97 11.39 -2.65
#